data_AF-A0A2G8KBL3-F1
#
_entry.id   AF-A0A2G8KBL3-F1
#
_cell.length_a   1.000
_cell.length_b   1.000
_cell.length_c   1.000
_cell.angle_alpha   90.00
_cell.angle_beta   90.00
_cell.angle_gamma   90.00
#
_symmetry.space_group_name_H-M   'P 1'
#
loop_
_entity.id
_entity.type
_entity.pdbx_description
1 polymer ?
#
loop_
_entity_poly.entity_id
_entity_poly.type
_entity_poly.pdbx_seq_one_letter_code
_entity_poly.pdbx_strand_id
1 'polypeptide(L)'
;MAPVYPLPDRIRRRINEIIFKFIWKGGTELVARGHLHNSHEEGGLELTDIGSTVRAMALQPLLSFELDLRLPFHPWMEYWIGIGLRKFFPGKWSNCFPHSCDPPDFYVKPLRDLTEVSKSLVLANKVPTKRFADTLRVASTPRIMSRDGPLGSFLHLWPAVWKGVHHQILDNRLKDLSWRIVHSAIVTNFKRYSWGLGNGECPRCNEMESIRHAFWFCRSNDLIW
;
A
#
# COMPACT_ATOMS: atom_id res chain seq x y z
N MET A 1 10.91 15.40 -20.60
CA MET A 1 10.86 13.94 -20.44
C MET A 1 10.26 13.60 -19.07
N ALA A 2 9.05 13.04 -19.05
CA ALA A 2 8.75 11.94 -18.12
C ALA A 2 8.14 10.80 -18.95
N PRO A 3 8.95 10.13 -19.79
CA PRO A 3 8.57 8.94 -20.52
C PRO A 3 8.66 7.82 -19.50
N VAL A 4 7.57 7.53 -18.80
CA VAL A 4 7.58 6.43 -17.83
C VAL A 4 7.67 5.15 -18.65
N TYR A 5 8.91 4.68 -18.88
CA TYR A 5 9.15 3.35 -19.38
C TYR A 5 8.45 2.39 -18.43
N PRO A 6 7.64 1.45 -18.95
CA PRO A 6 6.85 0.58 -18.09
C PRO A 6 7.81 -0.20 -17.19
N LEU A 7 7.60 -0.10 -15.88
CA LEU A 7 8.40 -0.86 -14.93
C LEU A 7 8.21 -2.36 -15.22
N PRO A 8 9.26 -3.10 -15.62
CA PRO A 8 9.13 -4.52 -15.89
C PRO A 8 8.64 -5.28 -14.65
N ASP A 9 7.73 -6.23 -14.83
CA ASP A 9 7.13 -6.99 -13.72
C ASP A 9 8.15 -7.73 -12.88
N ARG A 10 9.25 -8.18 -13.50
CA ARG A 10 10.37 -8.81 -12.78
C ARG A 10 11.00 -7.87 -11.77
N ILE A 11 11.21 -6.61 -12.15
CA ILE A 11 11.81 -5.60 -11.27
C ILE A 11 10.83 -5.23 -10.16
N ARG A 12 9.56 -5.00 -10.50
CA ARG A 12 8.50 -4.75 -9.51
C ARG A 12 8.41 -5.85 -8.45
N ARG A 13 8.38 -7.12 -8.88
CA ARG A 13 8.37 -8.27 -7.96
C ARG A 13 9.61 -8.30 -7.08
N ARG A 14 10.79 -8.08 -7.68
CA ARG A 14 12.05 -8.07 -6.93
C ARG A 14 12.12 -6.97 -5.87
N ILE A 15 11.65 -5.77 -6.18
CA ILE A 15 11.59 -4.68 -5.20
C ILE A 15 10.64 -5.06 -4.06
N ASN A 16 9.44 -5.56 -4.38
CA ASN A 16 8.49 -6.01 -3.37
C ASN A 16 9.11 -7.10 -2.47
N GLU A 17 9.76 -8.12 -3.03
CA GLU A 17 10.46 -9.15 -2.26
C GLU A 17 11.46 -8.56 -1.25
N ILE A 18 12.28 -7.58 -1.68
CA ILE A 18 13.28 -6.95 -0.81
C ILE A 18 12.61 -6.18 0.32
N ILE A 19 11.55 -5.40 0.02
CA ILE A 19 10.82 -4.63 1.01
C ILE A 19 10.16 -5.55 2.06
N PHE A 20 9.41 -6.57 1.63
CA PHE A 20 8.74 -7.46 2.58
C PHE A 20 9.74 -8.32 3.36
N LYS A 21 10.86 -8.75 2.74
CA LYS A 21 11.94 -9.43 3.46
C LYS A 21 12.56 -8.54 4.53
N PHE A 22 12.71 -7.23 4.27
CA PHE A 22 13.19 -6.26 5.25
C PHE A 22 12.21 -6.10 6.41
N ILE A 23 10.92 -5.84 6.12
CA ILE A 23 9.86 -5.64 7.14
C ILE A 23 9.75 -6.86 8.06
N TRP A 24 9.83 -8.07 7.51
CA TRP A 24 9.67 -9.31 8.28
C TRP A 24 10.99 -9.92 8.73
N LYS A 25 12.13 -9.27 8.48
CA LYS A 25 13.48 -9.79 8.78
C LYS A 25 13.70 -11.22 8.25
N GLY A 26 13.09 -11.54 7.11
CA GLY A 26 13.08 -12.88 6.50
C GLY A 26 12.18 -13.92 7.18
N GLY A 27 11.41 -13.55 8.21
CA GLY A 27 10.43 -14.41 8.86
C GLY A 27 9.07 -14.45 8.16
N THR A 28 8.09 -15.08 8.83
CA THR A 28 6.73 -15.26 8.31
C THR A 28 5.95 -13.95 8.26
N GLU A 29 5.28 -13.70 7.13
CA GLU A 29 4.41 -12.53 6.96
C GLU A 29 3.06 -12.77 7.65
N LEU A 30 2.90 -12.22 8.86
CA LEU A 30 1.69 -12.44 9.67
C LEU A 30 0.56 -11.43 9.40
N VAL A 31 0.87 -10.34 8.70
CA VAL A 31 -0.10 -9.33 8.28
C VAL A 31 -0.13 -9.33 6.75
N ALA A 32 -1.33 -9.29 6.17
CA ALA A 32 -1.50 -9.30 4.72
C ALA A 32 -0.82 -8.08 4.08
N ARG A 33 -0.08 -8.31 2.99
CA ARG A 33 0.67 -7.26 2.26
C ARG A 33 -0.19 -6.05 1.88
N GLY A 34 -1.43 -6.29 1.43
CA GLY A 34 -2.40 -5.23 1.10
C GLY A 34 -2.62 -4.24 2.24
N HIS A 35 -2.68 -4.76 3.47
CA HIS A 35 -2.94 -3.96 4.66
C HIS A 35 -1.76 -3.06 5.05
N LEU A 36 -0.53 -3.45 4.73
CA LEU A 36 0.66 -2.63 5.01
C LEU A 36 0.66 -1.30 4.24
N HIS A 37 -0.08 -1.22 3.14
CA HIS A 37 -0.25 -0.01 2.35
C HIS A 37 -1.24 0.99 2.97
N ASN A 38 -2.06 0.58 3.94
CA ASN A 38 -3.04 1.46 4.59
C ASN A 38 -2.36 2.56 5.43
N SER A 39 -3.13 3.59 5.80
CA SER A 39 -2.63 4.65 6.68
C SER A 39 -2.33 4.12 8.08
N HIS A 40 -1.53 4.88 8.84
CA HIS A 40 -1.31 4.54 10.26
C HIS A 40 -2.62 4.54 11.05
N GLU A 41 -3.57 5.41 10.71
CA GLU A 41 -4.91 5.49 11.35
C GLU A 41 -5.76 4.24 11.11
N GLU A 42 -5.47 3.52 10.03
CA GLU A 42 -6.13 2.26 9.66
C GLU A 42 -5.31 1.02 10.07
N GLY A 43 -4.20 1.21 10.77
CA GLY A 43 -3.29 0.14 11.21
C GLY A 43 -2.27 -0.33 10.16
N GLY A 44 -2.18 0.35 9.01
CA GLY A 44 -1.13 0.08 8.03
C GLY A 44 0.22 0.73 8.38
N LEU A 45 1.18 0.65 7.47
CA LEU A 45 2.51 1.25 7.59
C LEU A 45 2.74 2.37 6.56
N GLU A 46 1.68 2.81 5.86
CA GLU A 46 1.75 3.75 4.74
C GLU A 46 2.75 3.33 3.65
N LEU A 47 2.91 2.02 3.46
CA LEU A 47 3.83 1.51 2.46
C LEU A 47 3.34 1.90 1.07
N THR A 48 4.20 2.49 0.26
CA THR A 48 3.86 2.84 -1.12
C THR A 48 3.64 1.58 -1.96
N ASP A 49 2.47 1.45 -2.60
CA ASP A 49 2.29 0.44 -3.64
C ASP A 49 2.95 0.91 -4.94
N ILE A 50 4.04 0.23 -5.30
CA ILE A 50 4.81 0.51 -6.51
C ILE A 50 3.92 0.34 -7.75
N GLY A 51 3.02 -0.65 -7.76
CA GLY A 51 2.15 -0.89 -8.91
C GLY A 51 1.19 0.27 -9.16
N SER A 52 0.51 0.73 -8.12
CA SER A 52 -0.39 1.89 -8.19
C SER A 52 0.36 3.20 -8.44
N THR A 53 1.58 3.34 -7.91
CA THR A 53 2.42 4.54 -8.15
C THR A 53 2.86 4.64 -9.60
N VAL A 54 3.33 3.55 -10.20
CA VAL A 54 3.70 3.52 -11.64
C VAL A 54 2.49 3.84 -12.51
N ARG A 55 1.31 3.28 -12.18
CA ARG A 55 0.06 3.59 -12.88
C ARG A 55 -0.33 5.07 -12.75
N ALA A 56 -0.25 5.62 -11.54
CA ALA A 56 -0.50 7.03 -11.28
C ALA A 56 0.43 7.94 -12.10
N MET A 57 1.73 7.64 -12.13
CA MET A 57 2.72 8.39 -12.91
C MET A 57 2.47 8.32 -14.42
N ALA A 58 1.93 7.21 -14.93
CA ALA A 58 1.60 7.07 -16.34
C ALA A 58 0.30 7.81 -16.72
N LEU A 59 -0.67 7.87 -15.81
CA LEU A 59 -1.98 8.49 -16.04
C LEU A 59 -1.98 10.01 -15.85
N GLN A 60 -1.21 10.55 -14.91
CA GLN A 60 -1.18 12.00 -14.63
C GLN A 60 -0.82 12.87 -15.84
N PRO A 61 0.19 12.53 -16.67
CA PRO A 61 0.47 13.27 -17.90
C PRO A 61 -0.72 13.25 -18.87
N LEU A 62 -1.45 12.14 -18.98
CA LEU A 62 -2.66 12.05 -19.82
C LEU A 62 -3.77 12.96 -19.33
N LEU A 63 -3.95 13.03 -18.02
CA LEU A 63 -4.91 13.97 -17.45
C LEU A 63 -4.47 15.40 -17.70
N SER A 64 -3.17 15.71 -17.60
CA SER A 64 -2.65 17.08 -17.82
C SER A 64 -2.96 17.62 -19.21
N PHE A 65 -3.16 16.72 -20.19
CA PHE A 65 -3.60 17.02 -21.55
C PHE A 65 -4.92 17.81 -21.59
N GLU A 66 -5.85 17.50 -20.69
CA GLU A 66 -7.14 18.19 -20.62
C GLU A 66 -6.99 19.66 -20.22
N LEU A 67 -6.04 19.95 -19.33
CA LEU A 67 -5.84 21.27 -18.73
C LEU A 67 -5.11 22.28 -19.62
N ASP A 68 -4.80 21.94 -20.87
CA ASP A 68 -4.05 22.82 -21.79
C ASP A 68 -2.70 23.31 -21.24
N LEU A 69 -2.11 22.55 -20.32
CA LEU A 69 -0.76 22.83 -19.86
C LEU A 69 0.19 22.45 -20.99
N ARG A 70 0.69 23.46 -21.73
CA ARG A 70 1.67 23.26 -22.80
C ARG A 70 3.00 22.77 -22.22
N LEU A 71 3.05 21.47 -21.92
CA LEU A 71 4.21 20.79 -21.36
C LEU A 71 5.09 20.27 -22.50
N PRO A 72 6.42 20.19 -22.33
CA PRO A 72 7.33 19.78 -23.40
C PRO A 72 7.07 18.38 -23.99
N PHE A 73 6.27 17.55 -23.32
CA PHE A 73 5.92 16.20 -23.76
C PHE A 73 4.59 16.11 -24.51
N HIS A 74 3.81 17.19 -24.61
CA HIS A 74 2.53 17.21 -25.33
C HIS A 74 2.65 16.77 -26.79
N PRO A 75 3.59 17.30 -27.60
CA PRO A 75 3.74 16.89 -29.00
C PRO A 75 4.04 15.40 -29.14
N TRP A 76 4.82 14.84 -28.21
CA TRP A 76 5.12 13.41 -28.17
C TRP A 76 3.89 12.56 -27.82
N MET A 77 3.05 13.03 -26.90
CA MET A 77 1.78 12.38 -26.58
C MET A 77 0.79 12.47 -27.74
N GLU A 78 0.66 13.62 -28.38
CA GLU A 78 -0.20 13.80 -29.56
C GLU A 78 0.22 12.86 -30.69
N TYR A 79 1.54 12.74 -30.93
CA TYR A 79 2.08 11.80 -31.91
C TYR A 79 1.74 10.34 -31.57
N TRP A 80 2.09 9.85 -30.38
CA TRP A 80 1.93 8.42 -30.06
C TRP A 80 0.50 8.02 -29.70
N ILE A 81 -0.24 8.85 -28.97
CA ILE A 81 -1.52 8.46 -28.35
C ILE A 81 -2.67 9.42 -28.65
N GLY A 82 -2.46 10.47 -29.45
CA GLY A 82 -3.48 11.46 -29.77
C GLY A 82 -4.79 10.84 -30.28
N ILE A 83 -4.71 9.83 -31.15
CA ILE A 83 -5.90 9.15 -31.72
C ILE A 83 -6.73 8.50 -30.61
N GLY A 84 -6.08 7.88 -29.62
CA GLY A 84 -6.75 7.28 -28.47
C GLY A 84 -7.33 8.31 -27.51
N LEU A 85 -6.61 9.43 -27.32
CA LEU A 85 -7.02 10.53 -26.45
C LEU A 85 -8.27 11.26 -26.96
N ARG A 86 -8.53 11.28 -28.28
CA ARG A 86 -9.76 11.86 -28.87
C ARG A 86 -11.04 11.34 -28.21
N LYS A 87 -11.05 10.08 -27.73
CA LYS A 87 -12.21 9.49 -27.03
C LYS A 87 -12.52 10.18 -25.70
N PHE A 88 -11.50 10.70 -25.02
CA PHE A 88 -11.60 11.31 -23.71
C PHE A 88 -11.66 12.84 -23.82
N PHE A 89 -10.91 13.41 -24.76
CA PHE A 89 -10.72 14.86 -24.91
C PHE A 89 -10.99 15.29 -26.37
N PRO A 90 -12.24 15.20 -26.86
CA PRO A 90 -12.57 15.43 -28.26
C PRO A 90 -12.28 16.85 -28.73
N GLY A 91 -12.39 17.85 -27.84
CA GLY A 91 -12.11 19.26 -28.15
C GLY A 91 -10.62 19.60 -28.29
N LYS A 92 -9.72 18.68 -27.94
CA LYS A 92 -8.26 18.85 -28.01
C LYS A 92 -7.62 18.16 -29.21
N TRP A 93 -8.41 17.41 -29.96
CA TRP A 93 -7.95 16.70 -31.14
C TRP A 93 -7.71 17.67 -32.30
N SER A 94 -6.60 17.49 -33.02
CA SER A 94 -6.25 18.26 -34.22
C SER A 94 -5.62 17.35 -35.26
N ASN A 95 -6.09 17.42 -36.51
CA ASN A 95 -5.48 16.72 -37.65
C ASN A 95 -4.24 17.45 -38.19
N CYS A 96 -3.83 18.56 -37.59
CA CYS A 96 -2.68 19.36 -38.02
C CYS A 96 -1.34 18.82 -37.51
N PHE A 97 -1.35 17.68 -36.82
CA PHE A 97 -0.15 17.05 -36.26
C PHE A 97 -0.01 15.61 -36.79
N PRO A 98 1.22 15.12 -36.97
CA PRO A 98 1.43 13.72 -37.32
C PRO A 98 1.01 12.82 -36.14
N HIS A 99 0.43 11.66 -36.47
CA HIS A 99 0.06 10.64 -35.50
C HIS A 99 0.63 9.28 -35.90
N SER A 100 1.02 8.48 -34.91
CA SER A 100 1.43 7.09 -35.14
C SER A 100 0.20 6.22 -35.35
N CYS A 101 0.23 5.41 -36.42
CA CYS A 101 -0.75 4.35 -36.66
C CYS A 101 -0.50 3.10 -35.79
N ASP A 102 0.73 2.92 -35.31
CA ASP A 102 1.17 1.74 -34.55
C ASP A 102 1.96 2.18 -33.31
N PRO A 103 1.27 2.63 -32.25
CA PRO A 103 1.93 3.04 -31.02
C PRO A 103 2.40 1.84 -30.21
N PRO A 104 3.61 1.88 -29.63
CA PRO A 104 4.09 0.86 -28.74
C PRO A 104 3.13 0.56 -27.58
N ASP A 105 3.07 -0.70 -27.15
CA ASP A 105 2.18 -1.19 -26.08
C ASP A 105 2.24 -0.36 -24.79
N PHE A 106 3.41 0.19 -24.45
CA PHE A 106 3.58 0.97 -23.24
C PHE A 106 2.82 2.29 -23.25
N TYR A 107 2.54 2.84 -24.43
CA TYR A 107 1.70 4.02 -24.60
C TYR A 107 0.21 3.66 -24.63
N VAL A 108 -0.13 2.47 -25.14
CA VAL A 108 -1.52 2.00 -25.24
C VAL A 108 -2.08 1.56 -23.88
N LYS A 109 -1.25 0.95 -23.02
CA LYS A 109 -1.68 0.47 -21.69
C LYS A 109 -2.32 1.57 -20.82
N PRO A 110 -1.68 2.75 -20.60
CA PRO A 110 -2.28 3.83 -19.84
C PRO A 110 -3.61 4.36 -20.39
N LEU A 111 -3.84 4.29 -21.72
CA LEU A 111 -5.14 4.68 -22.30
C LEU A 111 -6.26 3.71 -21.91
N ARG A 112 -5.97 2.42 -21.77
CA ARG A 112 -6.94 1.42 -21.29
C ARG A 112 -7.28 1.71 -19.84
N ASP A 113 -6.26 1.90 -19.00
CA ASP A 113 -6.42 2.24 -17.58
C ASP A 113 -7.19 3.57 -17.41
N LEU A 114 -6.99 4.55 -18.29
CA LEU A 114 -7.72 5.82 -18.27
C LEU A 114 -9.24 5.63 -18.44
N THR A 115 -9.68 4.62 -19.20
CA THR A 115 -11.11 4.30 -19.39
C THR A 115 -11.78 3.86 -18.10
N GLU A 116 -11.03 3.16 -17.25
CA GLU A 116 -11.49 2.70 -15.93
C GLU A 116 -11.55 3.87 -14.94
N VAL A 117 -10.51 4.71 -14.97
CA VAL A 117 -10.30 5.81 -14.00
C VAL A 117 -11.12 7.06 -14.30
N SER A 118 -11.38 7.38 -15.57
CA SER A 118 -12.09 8.61 -15.98
C SER A 118 -13.53 8.70 -15.45
N LYS A 119 -14.14 7.56 -15.15
CA LYS A 119 -15.47 7.49 -14.54
C LYS A 119 -15.47 7.89 -13.05
N SER A 120 -14.32 7.78 -12.38
CA SER A 120 -14.22 7.93 -10.92
C SER A 120 -13.43 9.17 -10.49
N LEU A 121 -12.54 9.71 -11.33
CA LEU A 121 -11.57 10.74 -10.91
C LEU A 121 -11.46 11.88 -11.92
N VAL A 122 -12.46 12.77 -11.93
CA VAL A 122 -12.48 14.01 -12.74
C VAL A 122 -11.55 15.12 -12.17
N LEU A 123 -10.84 14.90 -11.06
CA LEU A 123 -10.07 15.95 -10.36
C LEU A 123 -8.56 15.70 -10.19
N ALA A 124 -7.99 14.67 -10.82
CA ALA A 124 -6.68 14.13 -10.45
C ALA A 124 -5.42 14.90 -10.92
N ASN A 125 -5.53 16.06 -11.57
CA ASN A 125 -4.35 16.85 -11.97
C ASN A 125 -3.77 17.77 -10.90
N LYS A 126 -4.51 18.05 -9.81
CA LYS A 126 -4.02 18.89 -8.70
C LYS A 126 -3.53 18.06 -7.51
N VAL A 127 -3.56 16.74 -7.63
CA VAL A 127 -3.30 15.82 -6.53
C VAL A 127 -1.87 15.29 -6.64
N PRO A 128 -1.09 15.29 -5.54
CA PRO A 128 0.23 14.65 -5.52
C PRO A 128 0.15 13.19 -5.99
N THR A 129 1.15 12.73 -6.74
CA THR A 129 1.19 11.37 -7.31
C THR A 129 0.91 10.27 -6.29
N LYS A 130 1.41 10.40 -5.05
CA LYS A 130 1.13 9.45 -3.96
C LYS A 130 -0.37 9.33 -3.68
N ARG A 131 -1.06 10.45 -3.49
CA ARG A 131 -2.52 10.45 -3.23
C ARG A 131 -3.31 9.91 -4.40
N PHE A 132 -2.88 10.20 -5.63
CA PHE A 132 -3.52 9.62 -6.81
C PHE A 132 -3.28 8.11 -6.89
N ALA A 133 -2.07 7.64 -6.58
CA ALA A 133 -1.77 6.21 -6.48
C ALA A 133 -2.65 5.52 -5.43
N ASP A 134 -2.86 6.16 -4.27
CA ASP A 134 -3.73 5.62 -3.21
C ASP A 134 -5.18 5.45 -3.68
N THR A 135 -5.68 6.33 -4.57
CA THR A 135 -7.02 6.19 -5.17
C THR A 135 -7.12 5.09 -6.22
N LEU A 136 -6.01 4.72 -6.88
CA LEU A 136 -5.98 3.63 -7.85
C LEU A 136 -5.87 2.26 -7.19
N ARG A 137 -5.59 2.23 -5.88
CA ARG A 137 -5.45 1.02 -5.11
C ARG A 137 -6.84 0.45 -4.80
N VAL A 138 -7.03 -0.84 -5.07
CA VAL A 138 -8.19 -1.57 -4.55
C VAL A 138 -8.02 -1.64 -3.03
N ALA A 139 -8.93 -0.99 -2.29
CA ALA A 139 -8.90 -1.00 -0.84
C ALA A 139 -8.97 -2.46 -0.35
N SER A 140 -7.88 -2.96 0.23
CA SER A 140 -7.93 -4.23 0.94
C SER A 140 -8.67 -3.99 2.24
N THR A 141 -9.83 -4.61 2.39
CA THR A 141 -10.57 -4.59 3.66
C THR A 141 -9.63 -4.99 4.78
N PRO A 142 -9.47 -4.18 5.83
CA PRO A 142 -8.55 -4.51 6.90
C PRO A 142 -9.05 -5.79 7.57
N ARG A 143 -8.26 -6.87 7.50
CA ARG A 143 -8.41 -7.99 8.44
C ARG A 143 -7.83 -7.51 9.76
N ILE A 144 -8.55 -6.61 10.44
CA ILE A 144 -8.26 -6.26 11.82
C ILE A 144 -8.29 -7.58 12.60
N MET A 145 -7.23 -7.88 13.34
CA MET A 145 -7.31 -8.83 14.44
C MET A 145 -8.21 -8.23 15.50
N SER A 146 -9.52 -8.38 15.30
CA SER A 146 -10.53 -8.65 16.31
C SER A 146 -11.92 -8.47 15.68
N ARG A 147 -12.39 -9.43 14.91
CA ARG A 147 -13.80 -9.78 15.09
C ARG A 147 -13.97 -10.68 16.32
N ASP A 148 -12.89 -11.39 16.71
CA ASP A 148 -12.90 -12.43 17.75
C ASP A 148 -12.01 -12.11 18.97
N GLY A 149 -11.51 -10.87 19.10
CA GLY A 149 -10.74 -10.41 20.27
C GLY A 149 -11.55 -9.42 21.12
N PRO A 150 -11.24 -9.24 22.43
CA PRO A 150 -12.04 -8.40 23.33
C PRO A 150 -12.11 -6.91 22.93
N LEU A 151 -11.19 -6.43 22.08
CA LEU A 151 -11.19 -5.08 21.49
C LEU A 151 -11.99 -4.97 20.18
N GLY A 152 -12.45 -6.10 19.64
CA GLY A 152 -13.25 -6.17 18.40
C GLY A 152 -14.64 -5.64 18.56
N SER A 153 -15.17 -5.75 19.77
CA SER A 153 -16.44 -5.17 20.18
C SER A 153 -16.41 -3.64 20.21
N PHE A 154 -15.22 -3.02 20.20
CA PHE A 154 -15.02 -1.58 20.37
C PHE A 154 -14.34 -0.95 19.15
N LEU A 155 -14.92 -1.14 17.96
CA LEU A 155 -14.45 -0.57 16.69
C LEU A 155 -14.14 0.95 16.78
N HIS A 156 -14.86 1.68 17.63
CA HIS A 156 -14.67 3.13 17.83
C HIS A 156 -13.38 3.51 18.58
N LEU A 157 -12.73 2.60 19.30
CA LEU A 157 -11.49 2.88 20.04
C LEU A 157 -10.23 2.75 19.18
N TRP A 158 -10.33 2.08 18.03
CA TRP A 158 -9.18 1.79 17.17
C TRP A 158 -8.40 3.01 16.69
N PRO A 159 -9.03 4.13 16.29
CA PRO A 159 -8.29 5.34 15.93
C PRO A 159 -7.37 5.84 17.06
N ALA A 160 -7.83 5.75 18.32
CA ALA A 160 -7.03 6.14 19.48
C ALA A 160 -5.88 5.14 19.73
N VAL A 161 -6.14 3.84 19.57
CA VAL A 161 -5.11 2.79 19.68
C VAL A 161 -4.02 3.01 18.65
N TRP A 162 -4.37 3.22 17.38
CA TRP A 162 -3.40 3.46 16.31
C TRP A 162 -2.59 4.75 16.51
N LYS A 163 -3.23 5.81 17.00
CA LYS A 163 -2.54 7.05 17.39
C LYS A 163 -1.51 6.80 18.49
N GLY A 164 -1.81 5.92 19.45
CA GLY A 164 -0.87 5.48 20.49
C GLY A 164 0.30 4.66 19.95
N VAL A 165 0.03 3.70 19.05
CA VAL A 165 1.06 2.84 18.42
C VAL A 165 2.11 3.66 17.68
N HIS A 166 1.67 4.70 16.96
CA HIS A 166 2.55 5.55 16.16
C HIS A 166 2.94 6.86 16.86
N HIS A 167 2.80 6.94 18.19
CA HIS A 167 3.06 8.17 18.94
C HIS A 167 4.50 8.67 18.75
N GLN A 168 4.69 9.99 18.61
CA GLN A 168 5.99 10.59 18.26
C GLN A 168 7.09 10.33 19.31
N ILE A 169 6.72 10.18 20.58
CA ILE A 169 7.64 9.88 21.68
C ILE A 169 8.31 8.50 21.54
N LEU A 170 7.64 7.54 20.90
CA LEU A 170 8.17 6.20 20.73
C LEU A 170 9.24 6.18 19.62
N ASP A 171 10.35 5.49 19.88
CA ASP A 171 11.35 5.22 18.85
C ASP A 171 10.81 4.21 17.81
N ASN A 172 11.53 4.03 16.71
CA ASN A 172 11.07 3.15 15.63
C ASN A 172 10.99 1.67 16.05
N ARG A 173 11.80 1.24 17.04
CA ARG A 173 11.76 -0.14 17.54
C ARG A 173 10.51 -0.40 18.38
N LEU A 174 10.16 0.52 19.28
CA LEU A 174 8.96 0.46 20.09
C LEU A 174 7.69 0.62 19.25
N LYS A 175 7.73 1.45 18.20
CA LYS A 175 6.64 1.54 17.21
C LYS A 175 6.43 0.21 16.49
N ASP A 176 7.48 -0.40 15.95
CA ASP A 176 7.40 -1.72 15.28
C ASP A 176 6.90 -2.79 16.25
N LEU A 177 7.41 -2.81 17.49
CA LEU A 177 6.95 -3.76 18.51
C LEU A 177 5.46 -3.56 18.83
N SER A 178 5.04 -2.32 19.12
CA SER A 178 3.64 -1.99 19.45
C SER A 178 2.71 -2.34 18.29
N TRP A 179 3.09 -2.00 17.07
CA TRP A 179 2.34 -2.34 15.86
C TRP A 179 2.19 -3.86 15.71
N ARG A 180 3.27 -4.63 15.95
CA ARG A 180 3.20 -6.10 15.93
C ARG A 180 2.34 -6.68 17.05
N ILE A 181 2.37 -6.11 18.24
CA ILE A 181 1.52 -6.56 19.36
C ILE A 181 0.05 -6.38 18.98
N VAL A 182 -0.33 -5.19 18.50
CA VAL A 182 -1.71 -4.87 18.14
C VAL A 182 -2.22 -5.73 16.98
N HIS A 183 -1.38 -5.98 15.96
CA HIS A 183 -1.69 -6.91 14.87
C HIS A 183 -1.62 -8.39 15.26
N SER A 184 -1.27 -8.70 16.51
CA SER A 184 -0.89 -10.03 16.94
C SER A 184 0.16 -10.68 16.03
N ALA A 185 1.04 -9.90 15.43
CA ALA A 185 2.06 -10.32 14.47
C ALA A 185 3.37 -10.77 15.14
N ILE A 186 3.36 -11.05 16.44
CA ILE A 186 4.47 -11.67 17.18
C ILE A 186 4.26 -13.18 17.21
N VAL A 187 5.34 -13.92 16.94
CA VAL A 187 5.34 -15.39 17.04
C VAL A 187 5.58 -15.77 18.50
N THR A 188 4.51 -16.11 19.22
CA THR A 188 4.60 -16.66 20.59
C THR A 188 4.68 -18.18 20.57
N ASN A 189 5.04 -18.84 21.68
CA ASN A 189 5.04 -20.30 21.74
C ASN A 189 3.64 -20.88 21.49
N PHE A 190 2.55 -20.22 21.93
CA PHE A 190 1.19 -20.65 21.56
C PHE A 190 1.00 -20.73 20.03
N LYS A 191 1.48 -19.72 19.29
CA LYS A 191 1.41 -19.74 17.82
C LYS A 191 2.29 -20.82 17.22
N ARG A 192 3.50 -21.02 17.75
CA ARG A 192 4.38 -22.11 17.31
C ARG A 192 3.69 -23.46 17.51
N TYR A 193 3.05 -23.67 18.66
CA TYR A 193 2.26 -24.86 18.95
C TYR A 193 1.12 -25.05 17.93
N SER A 194 0.40 -23.97 17.59
CA SER A 194 -0.65 -24.01 16.55
C SER A 194 -0.11 -24.36 15.15
N TRP A 195 1.18 -24.16 14.91
CA TRP A 195 1.87 -24.58 13.68
C TRP A 195 2.49 -25.97 13.78
N GLY A 196 2.22 -26.71 14.86
CA GLY A 196 2.81 -28.02 15.13
C GLY A 196 4.25 -27.98 15.64
N LEU A 197 4.70 -26.84 16.17
CA LEU A 197 6.07 -26.62 16.65
C LEU A 197 6.10 -26.37 18.18
N GLY A 198 6.75 -27.24 18.94
CA GLY A 198 6.94 -27.07 20.39
C GLY A 198 5.68 -27.39 21.21
N ASN A 199 5.68 -27.01 22.49
CA ASN A 199 4.63 -27.32 23.48
C ASN A 199 3.68 -26.15 23.79
N GLY A 200 3.98 -24.93 23.36
CA GLY A 200 3.11 -23.77 23.58
C GLY A 200 3.30 -23.06 24.93
N GLU A 201 4.19 -23.58 25.77
CA GLU A 201 4.40 -23.11 27.14
C GLU A 201 5.39 -21.94 27.19
N CYS A 202 5.18 -21.07 28.18
CA CYS A 202 6.04 -19.96 28.50
C CYS A 202 7.33 -20.47 29.15
N PRO A 203 8.52 -20.08 28.66
CA PRO A 203 9.79 -20.58 29.19
C PRO A 203 10.09 -20.10 30.61
N ARG A 204 9.30 -19.18 31.17
CA ARG A 204 9.54 -18.56 32.48
C ARG A 204 8.61 -19.07 33.58
N CYS A 205 7.37 -19.44 33.24
CA CYS A 205 6.37 -19.86 34.23
C CYS A 205 5.53 -21.07 33.79
N ASN A 206 5.86 -21.71 32.67
CA ASN A 206 5.22 -22.91 32.11
C ASN A 206 3.71 -22.80 31.82
N GLU A 207 3.12 -21.60 31.83
CA GLU A 207 1.74 -21.37 31.37
C GLU A 207 1.69 -21.17 29.85
N MET A 208 0.51 -21.26 29.22
CA MET A 208 0.38 -21.05 27.77
C MET A 208 0.80 -19.62 27.35
N GLU A 209 1.80 -19.52 26.47
CA GLU A 209 2.39 -18.24 26.07
C GLU A 209 1.58 -17.57 24.95
N SER A 210 0.52 -16.85 25.33
CA SER A 210 -0.14 -15.87 24.46
C SER A 210 0.60 -14.53 24.45
N ILE A 211 0.31 -13.65 23.48
CA ILE A 211 0.87 -12.28 23.48
C ILE A 211 0.49 -11.55 24.78
N ARG A 212 -0.75 -11.73 25.26
CA ARG A 212 -1.22 -11.14 26.52
C ARG A 212 -0.40 -11.63 27.70
N HIS A 213 -0.14 -12.94 27.75
CA HIS A 213 0.70 -13.55 28.77
C HIS A 213 2.12 -12.99 28.71
N ALA A 214 2.78 -13.04 27.54
CA ALA A 214 4.17 -12.65 27.38
C ALA A 214 4.48 -11.20 27.76
N PHE A 215 3.53 -10.26 27.57
CA PHE A 215 3.75 -8.84 27.85
C PHE A 215 3.13 -8.34 29.16
N TRP A 216 1.96 -8.82 29.57
CA TRP A 216 1.23 -8.25 30.72
C TRP A 216 0.99 -9.20 31.89
N PHE A 217 0.76 -10.49 31.65
CA PHE A 217 0.29 -11.41 32.71
C PHE A 217 1.33 -12.44 33.16
N CYS A 218 2.49 -12.50 32.50
CA CYS A 218 3.55 -13.39 32.95
C CYS A 218 4.10 -12.88 34.27
N ARG A 219 4.14 -13.75 35.29
CA ARG A 219 4.68 -13.46 36.63
C ARG A 219 6.10 -12.87 36.61
N SER A 220 6.89 -13.16 35.57
CA SER A 220 8.23 -12.58 35.43
C SER A 220 8.24 -11.08 35.09
N ASN A 221 7.12 -10.53 34.59
CA ASN A 221 7.05 -9.13 34.16
C ASN A 221 6.70 -8.18 35.31
N ASP A 222 6.38 -8.68 36.50
CA ASP A 222 6.16 -7.87 37.71
C ASP A 222 7.41 -7.03 38.10
N LEU A 223 8.58 -7.36 37.55
CA LEU A 223 9.83 -6.62 37.74
C LEU A 223 10.05 -5.50 36.70
N ILE A 224 9.27 -5.48 35.61
CA ILE A 224 9.46 -4.56 34.47
C ILE A 224 8.48 -3.39 34.52
N TRP A 225 7.30 -3.62 35.10
CA TRP A 225 6.24 -2.62 35.29
C TRP A 225 6.28 -2.05 36.70
#